data_AF-A0A3N5I478-F1
#
_entry.id   AF-A0A3N5I478-F1
#
_cell.length_a   1.000
_cell.length_b   1.000
_cell.length_c   1.000
_cell.angle_alpha   90.00
_cell.angle_beta   90.00
_cell.angle_gamma   90.00
#
_symmetry.space_group_name_H-M   'P 1'
#
loop_
_entity.id
_entity.type
_entity.pdbx_description
1 polymer ?
#
loop_
_entity_poly.entity_id
_entity_poly.type
_entity_poly.pdbx_seq_one_letter_code
_entity_poly.pdbx_strand_id
1 'polypeptide(L)'
;PGDWEAYHAGYFNHIVNSNPNYILPLSFLRDLERQGRIGKVHEHIYALPGVSTPVAVSAGHGRSIAADLRAGGVDGALLVAT
;
A
#
# COMPACT_ATOMS: atom_id res chain seq x y z
N PRO A 1 10.56 5.32 -23.26
CA PRO A 1 10.17 4.37 -22.19
C PRO A 1 10.45 5.03 -20.83
N GLY A 2 9.42 5.17 -19.98
CA GLY A 2 9.60 5.72 -18.63
C GLY A 2 10.31 4.72 -17.72
N ASP A 3 10.95 5.20 -16.65
CA ASP A 3 11.80 4.41 -15.75
C ASP A 3 11.06 3.28 -14.99
N TRP A 4 9.72 3.20 -15.09
CA TRP A 4 8.90 2.18 -14.44
C TRP A 4 7.58 1.93 -15.19
N GLU A 5 6.96 0.77 -14.93
CA GLU A 5 5.58 0.45 -15.33
C GLU A 5 4.86 -0.34 -14.23
N ALA A 6 3.53 -0.18 -14.14
CA ALA A 6 2.67 -1.01 -13.32
C ALA A 6 2.31 -2.29 -14.08
N TYR A 7 2.57 -3.44 -13.44
CA TYR A 7 2.17 -4.74 -13.94
C TYR A 7 1.34 -5.47 -12.89
N HIS A 8 0.02 -5.42 -13.05
CA HIS A 8 -0.93 -6.09 -12.17
C HIS A 8 -2.13 -6.59 -12.98
N ALA A 9 -2.62 -7.79 -12.67
CA ALA A 9 -3.79 -8.36 -13.37
C ALA A 9 -5.13 -7.98 -12.72
N GLY A 10 -5.11 -7.45 -11.50
CA GLY A 10 -6.31 -7.07 -10.74
C GLY A 10 -6.88 -5.68 -11.03
N TYR A 11 -6.22 -4.86 -11.86
CA TYR A 11 -6.73 -3.54 -12.24
C TYR A 11 -6.18 -3.09 -13.61
N PHE A 12 -6.76 -2.03 -14.18
CA PHE A 12 -6.37 -1.53 -15.49
C PHE A 12 -5.09 -0.68 -15.43
N ASN A 13 -3.96 -1.30 -15.83
CA ASN A 13 -2.62 -0.71 -15.69
C ASN A 13 -2.43 0.64 -16.41
N HIS A 14 -3.16 0.92 -17.49
CA HIS A 14 -3.01 2.19 -18.21
C HIS A 14 -3.32 3.42 -17.33
N ILE A 15 -4.32 3.30 -16.43
CA ILE A 15 -4.66 4.38 -15.49
C ILE A 15 -3.50 4.61 -14.51
N VAL A 16 -2.93 3.54 -13.99
CA VAL A 16 -1.84 3.60 -13.00
C VAL A 16 -0.54 4.09 -13.64
N ASN A 17 -0.23 3.63 -14.85
CA ASN A 17 0.91 4.13 -15.62
C ASN A 17 0.78 5.64 -15.92
N SER A 18 -0.45 6.16 -16.02
CA SER A 18 -0.70 7.60 -16.17
C SER A 18 -0.64 8.35 -14.83
N ASN A 19 -1.00 7.69 -13.72
CA ASN A 19 -0.96 8.24 -12.37
C ASN A 19 -0.68 7.15 -11.31
N PRO A 20 0.57 7.01 -10.83
CA PRO A 20 0.92 5.96 -9.85
C PRO A 20 0.20 6.14 -8.51
N ASN A 21 -0.19 7.37 -8.17
CA ASN A 21 -0.89 7.66 -6.91
C ASN A 21 -2.35 7.17 -6.93
N TYR A 22 -2.84 6.60 -8.03
CA TYR A 22 -4.22 6.11 -8.14
C TYR A 22 -4.50 4.89 -7.25
N ILE A 23 -3.49 4.03 -7.04
CA ILE A 23 -3.67 2.76 -6.31
C ILE A 23 -3.82 2.95 -4.81
N LEU A 24 -3.31 4.06 -4.27
CA LEU A 24 -3.35 4.34 -2.85
C LEU A 24 -4.29 5.52 -2.56
N PRO A 25 -5.12 5.46 -1.51
CA PRO A 25 -5.98 6.57 -1.12
C PRO A 25 -5.21 7.69 -0.40
N LEU A 26 -3.94 7.93 -0.77
CA LEU A 26 -3.02 8.81 -0.04
C LEU A 26 -3.55 10.24 0.02
N SER A 27 -4.08 10.78 -1.09
CA SER A 27 -4.65 12.13 -1.11
C SER A 27 -5.77 12.27 -0.09
N PHE A 28 -6.71 11.32 -0.05
CA PHE A 28 -7.81 11.33 0.90
C PHE A 28 -7.34 11.16 2.35
N LEU A 29 -6.35 10.30 2.61
CA LEU A 29 -5.78 10.19 3.96
C LEU A 29 -5.10 11.47 4.40
N ARG A 30 -4.38 12.16 3.50
CA ARG A 30 -3.78 13.47 3.79
C ARG A 30 -4.86 14.55 4.00
N ASP A 31 -6.00 14.46 3.33
CA ASP A 31 -7.13 15.36 3.58
C ASP A 31 -7.73 15.13 4.97
N LEU A 32 -7.90 13.86 5.38
CA LEU A 32 -8.36 13.50 6.72
C LEU A 32 -7.36 13.93 7.82
N GLU A 33 -6.07 13.81 7.56
CA GLU A 33 -4.98 14.30 8.42
C GLU A 33 -5.06 15.82 8.58
N ARG A 34 -5.20 16.59 7.48
CA ARG A 34 -5.37 18.05 7.53
C ARG A 34 -6.63 18.49 8.26
N GLN A 35 -7.70 17.70 8.20
CA GLN A 35 -8.95 17.92 8.95
C GLN A 35 -8.85 17.52 10.43
N GLY A 36 -7.72 16.93 10.87
CA GLY A 36 -7.54 16.42 12.24
C GLY A 36 -8.39 15.20 12.57
N ARG A 37 -8.95 14.50 11.55
CA ARG A 37 -9.76 13.30 11.74
C ARG A 37 -8.93 12.05 12.01
N ILE A 38 -7.68 12.06 11.57
CA ILE A 38 -6.65 11.07 11.89
C ILE A 38 -5.40 11.80 12.36
N GLY A 39 -4.55 11.12 13.15
CA GLY A 39 -3.34 11.72 13.72
C GLY A 39 -2.25 11.98 12.68
N LYS A 40 -1.69 10.91 12.10
CA LYS A 40 -0.66 11.01 11.07
C LYS A 40 -0.76 9.84 10.08
N VAL A 41 -0.47 10.07 8.80
CA VAL A 41 -0.26 9.00 7.81
C VAL A 41 1.16 8.44 7.95
N HIS A 42 1.28 7.12 8.06
CA HIS A 42 2.57 6.43 8.10
C HIS A 42 3.34 6.63 6.77
N GLU A 43 4.65 6.89 6.84
CA GLU A 43 5.44 7.32 5.67
C GLU A 43 5.82 6.16 4.72
N HIS A 44 5.66 4.90 5.16
CA HIS A 44 5.98 3.73 4.36
C HIS A 44 4.73 3.03 3.84
N ILE A 45 4.89 2.43 2.67
CA ILE A 45 3.92 1.52 2.06
C ILE A 45 4.59 0.15 1.89
N TYR A 46 3.81 -0.92 2.00
CA TYR A 46 4.27 -2.27 1.73
C TYR A 46 3.63 -2.73 0.42
N ALA A 47 4.43 -2.82 -0.64
CA ALA A 47 4.02 -3.34 -1.93
C ALA A 47 4.71 -4.69 -2.15
N LEU A 48 3.94 -5.75 -2.37
CA LEU A 48 4.47 -7.10 -2.58
C LEU A 48 3.90 -7.68 -3.88
N PRO A 49 4.71 -8.44 -4.65
CA PRO A 49 4.15 -9.27 -5.71
C PRO A 49 3.30 -10.38 -5.07
N GLY A 50 1.99 -10.34 -5.31
CA GLY A 50 1.06 -11.36 -4.79
C GLY A 50 1.03 -12.63 -5.62
N VAL A 51 1.26 -12.52 -6.93
CA VAL A 51 1.17 -13.63 -7.88
C VAL A 51 2.28 -14.64 -7.62
N SER A 52 1.90 -15.92 -7.48
CA SER A 52 2.80 -17.06 -7.26
C SER A 52 3.58 -17.06 -5.93
N THR A 53 3.30 -16.15 -4.99
CA THR A 53 3.93 -16.18 -3.67
C THR A 53 3.31 -17.30 -2.81
N PRO A 54 4.09 -18.28 -2.32
CA PRO A 54 3.56 -19.37 -1.50
C PRO A 54 2.89 -18.87 -0.22
N VAL A 55 1.79 -19.49 0.19
CA VAL A 55 1.03 -19.09 1.39
C VAL A 55 1.90 -19.01 2.64
N ALA A 56 2.81 -19.96 2.84
CA ALA A 56 3.74 -19.97 3.97
C ALA A 56 4.68 -18.75 3.99
N VAL A 57 5.12 -18.30 2.80
CA VAL A 57 5.96 -17.12 2.61
C VAL A 57 5.14 -15.85 2.84
N SER A 58 3.95 -15.75 2.26
CA SER A 58 3.01 -14.63 2.48
C SER A 58 2.66 -14.45 3.96
N ALA A 59 2.45 -15.54 4.70
CA ALA A 59 2.20 -15.49 6.13
C ALA A 59 3.42 -14.97 6.92
N GLY A 60 4.64 -15.27 6.46
CA GLY A 60 5.87 -14.70 7.00
C GLY A 60 5.96 -13.19 6.79
N HIS A 61 5.71 -12.73 5.56
CA HIS A 61 5.66 -11.30 5.24
C HIS A 61 4.62 -10.55 6.08
N GLY A 62 3.41 -11.11 6.21
CA GLY A 62 2.35 -10.53 7.04
C GLY A 62 2.76 -10.35 8.50
N ARG A 63 3.49 -11.32 9.09
CA ARG A 63 4.01 -11.18 10.46
C ARG A 63 5.06 -10.07 10.57
N SER A 64 5.98 -9.97 9.61
CA SER A 64 7.00 -8.92 9.61
C SER A 64 6.39 -7.53 9.44
N ILE A 65 5.43 -7.37 8.53
CA ILE A 65 4.72 -6.11 8.31
C ILE A 65 3.94 -5.70 9.57
N ALA A 66 3.23 -6.65 10.20
CA ALA A 66 2.48 -6.38 11.43
C ALA A 66 3.41 -5.97 12.59
N ALA A 67 4.59 -6.58 12.70
CA ALA A 67 5.58 -6.20 13.70
C ALA A 67 6.12 -4.78 13.46
N ASP A 68 6.44 -4.44 12.22
CA ASP A 68 6.95 -3.12 11.82
C ASP A 68 5.90 -2.02 12.04
N LEU A 69 4.65 -2.24 11.60
CA LEU A 69 3.53 -1.33 11.85
C LEU A 69 3.30 -1.09 13.35
N ARG A 70 3.36 -2.15 14.18
CA ARG A 70 3.24 -2.02 15.64
C ARG A 70 4.40 -1.22 16.24
N ALA A 71 5.64 -1.47 15.80
CA ALA A 71 6.81 -0.71 16.24
C ALA A 71 6.73 0.77 15.81
N GLY A 72 6.12 1.05 14.66
CA GLY A 72 5.85 2.39 14.16
C GLY A 72 4.65 3.09 14.81
N GLY A 73 3.98 2.46 15.80
CA GLY A 73 2.83 3.04 16.48
C GLY A 73 1.61 3.22 15.58
N VAL A 74 1.43 2.36 14.57
CA VAL A 74 0.31 2.46 13.64
C VAL A 74 -0.94 1.80 14.25
N ASP A 75 -2.00 2.59 14.41
CA ASP A 75 -3.28 2.14 14.98
C ASP A 75 -4.16 1.37 13.99
N GLY A 76 -3.96 1.59 12.69
CA GLY A 76 -4.79 0.98 11.64
C GLY A 76 -4.09 0.95 10.29
N ALA A 77 -4.42 -0.06 9.49
CA ALA A 77 -3.89 -0.24 8.14
C ALA A 77 -5.03 -0.47 7.14
N LEU A 78 -4.83 0.01 5.91
CA LEU A 78 -5.70 -0.29 4.78
C LEU A 78 -4.97 -1.26 3.85
N LEU A 79 -5.56 -2.44 3.64
CA LEU A 79 -5.15 -3.34 2.58
C LEU A 79 -5.93 -2.98 1.32
N VAL A 80 -5.24 -2.57 0.28
CA VAL A 80 -5.81 -2.14 -1.00
C VAL A 80 -5.16 -2.90 -2.16
N ALA A 81 -5.84 -2.94 -3.31
CA ALA A 81 -5.35 -3.50 -4.57
C ALA A 81 -4.70 -4.90 -4.44
N THR A 82 -5.54 -5.92 -4.21
CA THR A 82 -5.17 -7.35 -4.18
C THR A 82 -5.29 -8.02 -5.54
#